data_AF-A0A644UC22-F1
#
_entry.id   AF-A0A644UC22-F1
#
_cell.length_a   1.000
_cell.length_b   1.000
_cell.length_c   1.000
_cell.angle_alpha   90.00
_cell.angle_beta   90.00
_cell.angle_gamma   90.00
#
_symmetry.space_group_name_H-M   'P 1'
#
loop_
_entity.id
_entity.type
_entity.pdbx_description
1 polymer ?
#
loop_
_entity_poly.entity_id
_entity_poly.type
_entity_poly.pdbx_seq_one_letter_code
_entity_poly.pdbx_strand_id
1 'polypeptide(L)'
;MEKKVNYIPAVRSRIEKKVGIYCRVSTNDMQQLNSLTAQISGLTRLVATVDTWRLVDVYIDIASSKSKSLRKDFARMVEDSKQKKINIVITKSLSRFGRDTVDTLEALKILGESDVRVIFEQENLDSAETDNQLMISIVEALAQAENESRSENIKWGIKKKVEYGTSKLADRKCYGYDSDENGKLIVNKEQATIVQKIFNLYLGGKSVTGILKELENLGIKSPTGKDKWNKRTVELTLTKRKYIGEAELLKSDENSTYYLISDNNPAIISKEVFEAVQKRKTQRSNVTVDEEGTKHRSANKYSSKKK
;
A
#
# COMPACT_ATOMS: atom_id res chain seq x y z
N MET A 1 72.67 -46.15 23.69
CA MET A 1 71.21 -46.20 23.40
C MET A 1 70.76 -44.78 23.07
N GLU A 2 70.51 -44.50 21.80
CA GLU A 2 69.99 -43.19 21.37
C GLU A 2 68.54 -43.06 21.84
N LYS A 3 68.22 -41.94 22.50
CA LYS A 3 66.85 -41.64 22.93
C LYS A 3 65.98 -41.44 21.69
N LYS A 4 64.99 -42.31 21.50
CA LYS A 4 63.90 -42.08 20.54
C LYS A 4 63.11 -40.86 20.99
N VAL A 5 63.23 -39.78 20.24
CA VAL A 5 62.39 -38.58 20.39
C VAL A 5 61.20 -38.72 19.45
N ASN A 6 60.00 -38.82 20.02
CA ASN A 6 58.74 -38.78 19.27
C ASN A 6 58.23 -37.34 19.25
N TYR A 7 58.09 -36.77 18.06
CA TYR A 7 57.52 -35.45 17.86
C TYR A 7 55.99 -35.55 17.79
N ILE A 8 55.30 -34.91 18.73
CA ILE A 8 53.84 -34.76 18.69
C ILE A 8 53.54 -33.41 18.00
N PRO A 9 52.79 -33.39 16.89
CA PRO A 9 52.43 -32.13 16.23
C PRO A 9 51.54 -31.29 17.16
N ALA A 10 51.82 -29.99 17.26
CA ALA A 10 50.99 -29.07 18.02
C ALA A 10 49.58 -28.99 17.40
N VAL A 11 48.54 -29.19 18.21
CA VAL A 11 47.15 -28.93 17.81
C VAL A 11 47.01 -27.42 17.62
N ARG A 12 47.18 -26.95 16.38
CA ARG A 12 46.83 -25.56 16.04
C ARG A 12 45.32 -25.44 16.18
N SER A 13 44.84 -24.67 17.16
CA SER A 13 43.43 -24.29 17.24
C SER A 13 43.06 -23.65 15.89
N ARG A 14 42.20 -24.32 15.13
CA ARG A 14 41.59 -23.69 13.95
C ARG A 14 40.79 -22.49 14.47
N ILE A 15 40.90 -21.34 13.82
CA ILE A 15 40.09 -20.17 14.17
C ILE A 15 38.65 -20.52 13.79
N GLU A 16 37.85 -20.93 14.78
CA GLU A 16 36.43 -21.24 14.60
C GLU A 16 35.67 -19.92 14.41
N LYS A 17 35.01 -19.76 13.26
CA LYS A 17 34.04 -18.69 13.03
C LYS A 17 32.78 -19.00 13.83
N LYS A 18 32.42 -18.09 14.71
CA LYS A 18 31.26 -18.23 15.60
C LYS A 18 29.98 -17.87 14.85
N VAL A 19 29.02 -18.80 14.79
CA VAL A 19 27.79 -18.66 14.01
C VAL A 19 26.58 -18.51 14.94
N GLY A 20 25.73 -17.53 14.67
CA GLY A 20 24.39 -17.40 15.22
C GLY A 20 23.35 -17.72 14.15
N ILE A 21 22.29 -18.44 14.52
CA ILE A 21 21.13 -18.65 13.65
C ILE A 21 20.00 -17.75 14.11
N TYR A 22 19.39 -16.98 13.21
CA TYR A 22 18.18 -16.20 13.51
C TYR A 22 16.96 -16.81 12.84
N CYS A 23 15.87 -16.97 13.60
CA CYS A 23 14.61 -17.52 13.13
C CYS A 23 13.42 -16.69 13.65
N ARG A 24 12.44 -16.45 12.77
CA ARG A 24 11.22 -15.70 13.12
C ARG A 24 9.95 -16.36 12.58
N VAL A 25 8.95 -16.55 13.44
CA VAL A 25 7.61 -17.03 13.05
C VAL A 25 6.53 -15.99 13.31
N SER A 26 5.47 -16.02 12.50
CA SER A 26 4.39 -15.02 12.49
C SER A 26 3.23 -15.34 13.43
N THR A 27 3.12 -16.58 13.92
CA THR A 27 2.15 -17.01 14.93
C THR A 27 2.72 -18.13 15.82
N ASN A 28 2.10 -18.34 16.99
CA ASN A 28 2.41 -19.44 17.92
C ASN A 28 1.59 -20.72 17.63
N ASP A 29 1.15 -20.90 16.38
CA ASP A 29 0.36 -22.08 16.02
C ASP A 29 1.25 -23.32 15.90
N MET A 30 0.75 -24.51 16.26
CA MET A 30 1.53 -25.76 16.24
C MET A 30 2.16 -26.05 14.86
N GLN A 31 1.50 -25.68 13.76
CA GLN A 31 2.06 -25.83 12.42
C GLN A 31 3.28 -24.92 12.17
N GLN A 32 3.28 -23.70 12.72
CA GLN A 32 4.41 -22.77 12.62
C GLN A 32 5.58 -23.19 13.52
N LEU A 33 5.30 -23.80 14.68
CA LEU A 33 6.34 -24.38 15.53
C LEU A 33 7.04 -25.58 14.86
N ASN A 34 6.30 -26.43 14.15
CA ASN A 34 6.90 -27.49 13.34
C ASN A 34 7.76 -26.94 12.19
N SER A 35 7.31 -25.85 11.55
CA SER A 35 8.08 -25.14 10.53
C SER A 35 9.36 -24.53 11.11
N LEU A 36 9.32 -23.98 12.32
CA LEU A 36 10.47 -23.42 13.02
C LEU A 36 11.51 -24.50 13.33
N THR A 37 11.09 -25.64 13.86
CA THR A 37 11.99 -26.77 14.13
C THR A 37 12.68 -27.27 12.87
N ALA A 38 11.94 -27.38 11.76
CA ALA A 38 12.51 -27.74 10.46
C ALA A 38 13.53 -26.71 9.95
N GLN A 39 13.25 -25.42 10.12
CA GLN A 39 14.18 -24.33 9.76
C GLN A 39 15.47 -24.40 10.58
N ILE A 40 15.37 -24.49 11.91
CA ILE A 40 16.52 -24.59 12.81
C ILE A 40 17.35 -25.83 12.46
N SER A 41 16.69 -26.97 12.24
CA SER A 41 17.36 -28.21 11.86
C SER A 41 18.12 -28.07 10.53
N GLY A 42 17.51 -27.45 9.52
CA GLY A 42 18.14 -27.17 8.23
C GLY A 42 19.35 -26.26 8.34
N LEU A 43 19.21 -25.13 9.04
CA LEU A 43 20.30 -24.17 9.23
C LEU A 43 21.42 -24.73 10.13
N THR A 44 21.08 -25.52 11.15
CA THR A 44 22.08 -26.20 11.99
C THR A 44 22.89 -27.21 11.17
N ARG A 45 22.24 -27.97 10.27
CA ARG A 45 22.95 -28.84 9.33
C ARG A 45 23.87 -28.06 8.41
N LEU A 46 23.42 -26.93 7.88
CA LEU A 46 24.24 -26.04 7.06
C LEU A 46 25.48 -25.53 7.81
N VAL A 47 25.34 -25.20 9.11
CA VAL A 47 26.51 -24.80 9.92
C VAL A 47 27.50 -25.96 10.07
N ALA A 48 26.98 -27.18 10.26
CA ALA A 48 27.80 -28.37 10.45
C ALA A 48 28.53 -28.85 9.18
N THR A 49 28.16 -28.39 7.98
CA THR A 49 28.89 -28.75 6.75
C THR A 49 30.22 -28.02 6.60
N VAL A 50 30.47 -26.98 7.41
CA VAL A 50 31.68 -26.16 7.33
C VAL A 50 32.55 -26.39 8.57
N ASP A 51 33.65 -27.13 8.41
CA ASP A 51 34.59 -27.51 9.50
C ASP A 51 35.17 -26.33 10.31
N THR A 52 35.10 -25.12 9.77
CA THR A 52 35.62 -23.91 10.43
C THR A 52 34.55 -23.13 11.19
N TRP A 53 33.30 -23.60 11.16
CA TRP A 53 32.17 -22.92 11.78
C TRP A 53 31.76 -23.62 13.07
N ARG A 54 31.34 -22.80 14.04
CA ARG A 54 30.79 -23.28 15.31
C ARG A 54 29.50 -22.56 15.62
N LEU A 55 28.41 -23.31 15.74
CA LEU A 55 27.15 -22.76 16.23
C LEU A 55 27.31 -22.33 17.70
N VAL A 56 27.06 -21.05 17.96
CA VAL A 56 27.09 -20.46 19.31
C VAL A 56 25.68 -20.37 19.89
N ASP A 57 24.71 -19.92 19.10
CA ASP A 57 23.34 -19.73 19.57
C ASP A 57 22.31 -19.74 18.44
N VAL A 58 21.05 -19.96 18.81
CA VAL A 58 19.87 -19.85 17.96
C VAL A 58 18.91 -18.82 18.57
N TYR A 59 18.78 -17.68 17.89
CA TYR A 59 17.95 -16.54 18.27
C TYR A 59 16.56 -16.69 17.64
N ILE A 60 15.51 -16.78 18.47
CA ILE A 60 14.16 -17.11 18.02
C ILE A 60 13.17 -16.03 18.45
N ASP A 61 12.54 -15.36 17.50
CA ASP A 61 11.41 -14.46 17.77
C ASP A 61 10.08 -15.05 17.32
N ILE A 62 9.14 -15.17 18.26
CA ILE A 62 7.76 -15.54 17.97
C ILE A 62 6.92 -14.24 17.94
N ALA A 63 6.49 -13.85 16.75
CA ALA A 63 5.52 -12.77 16.59
C ALA A 63 4.11 -13.34 16.72
N SER A 64 3.22 -12.65 17.43
CA SER A 64 1.78 -12.90 17.37
C SER A 64 1.09 -11.64 16.90
N SER A 65 0.08 -11.76 16.03
CA SER A 65 -0.65 -10.64 15.44
C SER A 65 -1.33 -9.73 16.48
N LYS A 66 -1.48 -10.20 17.73
CA LYS A 66 -2.18 -9.53 18.84
C LYS A 66 -1.26 -8.79 19.81
N SER A 67 0.05 -9.02 19.78
CA SER A 67 1.01 -8.35 20.67
C SER A 67 2.10 -7.71 19.82
N LYS A 68 2.48 -6.46 20.12
CA LYS A 68 3.76 -5.89 19.65
C LYS A 68 4.86 -6.78 20.21
N SER A 69 5.20 -7.86 19.51
CA SER A 69 6.24 -8.79 19.91
C SER A 69 7.53 -7.99 20.09
N LEU A 70 8.05 -7.92 21.31
CA LEU A 70 9.35 -7.32 21.55
C LEU A 70 10.34 -8.33 20.97
N ARG A 71 11.02 -7.98 19.87
CA ARG A 71 12.00 -8.82 19.18
C ARG A 71 13.27 -8.98 20.02
N LYS A 72 13.11 -9.61 21.18
CA LYS A 72 14.14 -9.66 22.22
C LYS A 72 15.35 -10.45 21.72
N ASP A 73 15.12 -11.53 20.99
CA ASP A 73 16.20 -12.37 20.48
C ASP A 73 16.92 -11.75 19.28
N PHE A 74 16.22 -10.99 18.43
CA PHE A 74 16.90 -10.17 17.42
C PHE A 74 17.78 -9.09 18.03
N ALA A 75 17.28 -8.35 19.02
CA ALA A 75 18.07 -7.33 19.71
C ALA A 75 19.28 -7.96 20.41
N ARG A 76 19.10 -9.14 21.03
CA ARG A 76 20.17 -9.93 21.63
C ARG A 76 21.22 -10.36 20.61
N MET A 77 20.80 -10.86 19.45
CA MET A 77 21.70 -11.21 18.34
C MET A 77 22.53 -10.01 17.89
N VAL A 78 21.91 -8.85 17.70
CA VAL A 78 22.61 -7.63 17.30
C VAL A 78 23.63 -7.20 18.37
N GLU A 79 23.29 -7.32 19.65
CA GLU A 79 24.21 -7.01 20.74
C GLU A 79 25.36 -8.02 20.83
N ASP A 80 25.08 -9.32 20.68
CA ASP A 80 26.10 -10.37 20.66
C ASP A 80 27.04 -10.23 19.45
N SER A 81 26.54 -9.72 18.32
CA SER A 81 27.34 -9.30 17.16
C SER A 81 28.27 -8.13 17.49
N LYS A 82 27.75 -7.05 18.10
CA LYS A 82 28.56 -5.89 18.52
C LYS A 82 29.67 -6.27 19.50
N GLN A 83 29.38 -7.22 20.39
CA GLN A 83 30.34 -7.76 21.37
C GLN A 83 31.30 -8.80 20.78
N LYS A 84 31.26 -9.06 19.47
CA LYS A 84 32.09 -10.06 18.75
C LYS A 84 31.95 -11.48 19.31
N LYS A 85 30.79 -11.80 19.90
CA LYS A 85 30.46 -13.16 20.34
C LYS A 85 30.06 -14.05 19.17
N ILE A 86 29.53 -13.45 18.10
CA ILE A 86 29.27 -14.11 16.82
C ILE A 86 29.93 -13.32 15.69
N ASN A 87 30.33 -14.04 14.63
CA ASN A 87 30.97 -13.50 13.44
C ASN A 87 30.12 -13.74 12.18
N ILE A 88 29.15 -14.67 12.26
CA ILE A 88 28.27 -15.03 11.16
C ILE A 88 26.84 -15.10 11.70
N VAL A 89 25.90 -14.51 10.98
CA VAL A 89 24.45 -14.66 11.20
C VAL A 89 23.86 -15.38 10.00
N ILE A 90 23.15 -16.47 10.24
CA ILE A 90 22.42 -17.22 9.20
C ILE A 90 20.92 -17.13 9.47
N THR A 91 20.16 -16.83 8.43
CA THR A 91 18.70 -16.76 8.47
C THR A 91 18.11 -17.42 7.23
N LYS A 92 16.85 -17.88 7.32
CA LYS A 92 16.18 -18.56 6.21
C LYS A 92 15.94 -17.62 5.03
N SER A 93 15.43 -16.41 5.28
CA SER A 93 15.18 -15.43 4.23
C SER A 93 15.10 -13.99 4.76
N LEU A 94 15.13 -13.02 3.84
CA LEU A 94 14.95 -11.59 4.16
C LEU A 94 13.66 -11.32 4.93
N SER A 95 12.54 -11.92 4.50
CA SER A 95 11.23 -11.80 5.16
C SER A 95 11.23 -12.29 6.61
N ARG A 96 12.14 -13.22 6.95
CA ARG A 96 12.32 -13.77 8.29
C ARG A 96 13.30 -12.96 9.13
N PHE A 97 14.16 -12.19 8.49
CA PHE A 97 15.19 -11.40 9.14
C PHE A 97 14.69 -10.05 9.68
N GLY A 98 13.87 -9.32 8.94
CA GLY A 98 13.29 -8.05 9.38
C GLY A 98 11.76 -8.05 9.41
N ARG A 99 11.19 -6.96 9.94
CA ARG A 99 9.74 -6.69 9.89
C ARG A 99 9.31 -6.04 8.60
N ASP A 100 10.15 -5.15 8.13
CA ASP A 100 10.03 -4.40 6.90
C ASP A 100 11.43 -4.16 6.35
N THR A 101 11.47 -3.55 5.19
CA THR A 101 12.69 -3.26 4.44
C THR A 101 13.62 -2.33 5.21
N VAL A 102 13.06 -1.32 5.90
CA VAL A 102 13.86 -0.32 6.62
C VAL A 102 14.57 -0.99 7.79
N ASP A 103 13.83 -1.78 8.59
CA ASP A 103 14.34 -2.56 9.70
C ASP A 103 15.39 -3.60 9.25
N THR A 104 15.19 -4.22 8.08
CA THR A 104 16.17 -5.14 7.49
C THR A 104 17.47 -4.42 7.10
N LEU A 105 17.36 -3.28 6.43
CA LEU A 105 18.52 -2.49 5.97
C LEU A 105 19.32 -1.92 7.15
N GLU A 106 18.64 -1.40 8.17
CA GLU A 106 19.28 -0.87 9.37
C GLU A 106 20.06 -1.98 10.10
N ALA A 107 19.46 -3.17 10.25
CA ALA A 107 20.14 -4.30 10.86
C ALA A 107 21.33 -4.80 10.04
N LEU A 108 21.21 -4.90 8.72
CA LEU A 108 22.33 -5.26 7.85
C LEU A 108 23.49 -4.27 7.97
N LYS A 109 23.20 -2.97 8.04
CA LYS A 109 24.21 -1.93 8.25
C LYS A 109 24.93 -2.10 9.59
N ILE A 110 24.18 -2.29 10.69
CA ILE A 110 24.76 -2.47 12.03
C ILE A 110 25.64 -3.74 12.09
N LEU A 111 25.18 -4.84 11.49
CA LEU A 111 25.94 -6.09 11.45
C LEU A 111 27.21 -5.95 10.58
N GLY A 112 27.10 -5.28 9.43
CA GLY A 112 28.25 -4.97 8.58
C GLY A 112 29.29 -4.08 9.27
N GLU A 113 28.86 -3.02 9.97
CA GLU A 113 29.73 -2.17 10.80
C GLU A 113 30.41 -2.95 11.95
N SER A 114 29.80 -4.07 12.37
CA SER A 114 30.34 -4.97 13.40
C SER A 114 31.23 -6.09 12.83
N ASP A 115 31.53 -6.08 11.53
CA ASP A 115 32.30 -7.13 10.82
C ASP A 115 31.64 -8.53 10.94
N VAL A 116 30.31 -8.56 10.90
CA VAL A 116 29.50 -9.78 10.94
C VAL A 116 28.95 -10.11 9.55
N ARG A 117 29.30 -11.30 9.05
CA ARG A 117 28.76 -11.87 7.81
C ARG A 117 27.32 -12.32 8.02
N VAL A 118 26.40 -11.78 7.23
CA VAL A 118 25.01 -12.23 7.15
C VAL A 118 24.78 -13.09 5.91
N ILE A 119 24.12 -14.23 6.10
CA ILE A 119 23.78 -15.21 5.06
C ILE A 119 22.27 -15.45 5.05
N PHE A 120 21.66 -15.27 3.87
CA PHE A 120 20.26 -15.58 3.61
C PHE A 120 20.17 -16.83 2.73
N GLU A 121 19.72 -17.93 3.31
CA GLU A 121 19.76 -19.24 2.64
C GLU A 121 18.82 -19.33 1.43
N GLN A 122 17.61 -18.79 1.52
CA GLN A 122 16.60 -18.90 0.46
C GLN A 122 16.94 -18.03 -0.75
N GLU A 123 17.42 -16.81 -0.52
CA GLU A 123 17.84 -15.90 -1.58
C GLU A 123 19.27 -16.21 -2.10
N ASN A 124 19.98 -17.16 -1.47
CA ASN A 124 21.38 -17.46 -1.72
C ASN A 124 22.28 -16.20 -1.69
N LEU A 125 22.02 -15.32 -0.72
CA LEU A 125 22.73 -14.05 -0.56
C LEU A 125 23.72 -14.12 0.59
N ASP A 126 24.94 -13.64 0.32
CA ASP A 126 26.02 -13.62 1.28
C ASP A 126 26.73 -12.26 1.28
N SER A 127 26.76 -11.62 2.44
CA SER A 127 27.39 -10.29 2.62
C SER A 127 28.91 -10.30 2.54
N ALA A 128 29.56 -11.47 2.64
CA ALA A 128 31.00 -11.56 2.43
C ALA A 128 31.39 -11.68 0.95
N GLU A 129 30.46 -12.11 0.09
CA GLU A 129 30.69 -12.30 -1.35
C GLU A 129 30.10 -11.17 -2.19
N THR A 130 29.10 -10.47 -1.64
CA THR A 130 28.37 -9.39 -2.30
C THR A 130 28.83 -8.06 -1.72
N ASP A 131 29.09 -7.06 -2.58
CA ASP A 131 29.26 -5.69 -2.10
C ASP A 131 28.04 -5.30 -1.25
N ASN A 132 28.27 -4.77 -0.04
CA ASN A 132 27.19 -4.33 0.85
C ASN A 132 26.22 -3.37 0.15
N GLN A 133 26.71 -2.55 -0.79
CA GLN A 133 25.83 -1.67 -1.58
C GLN A 133 24.91 -2.45 -2.52
N LEU A 134 25.42 -3.49 -3.18
CA LEU A 134 24.62 -4.36 -4.06
C LEU A 134 23.60 -5.16 -3.25
N MET A 135 23.98 -5.65 -2.06
CA MET A 135 23.03 -6.33 -1.16
C MET A 135 21.89 -5.39 -0.76
N ILE A 136 22.19 -4.14 -0.41
CA ILE A 136 21.18 -3.12 -0.09
C ILE A 136 20.24 -2.90 -1.29
N SER A 137 20.77 -2.73 -2.50
CA SER A 137 19.96 -2.53 -3.71
C SER A 137 19.05 -3.73 -4.03
N ILE A 138 19.49 -4.96 -3.77
CA ILE A 138 18.66 -6.17 -3.93
C ILE A 138 17.51 -6.16 -2.92
N VAL A 139 17.78 -5.80 -1.67
CA VAL A 139 16.76 -5.70 -0.62
C VAL A 139 15.72 -4.62 -0.97
N GLU A 140 16.16 -3.47 -1.50
CA GLU A 140 15.29 -2.40 -1.98
C GLU A 140 14.40 -2.86 -3.15
N ALA A 141 14.99 -3.54 -4.13
CA ALA A 141 14.25 -4.05 -5.29
C ALA A 141 13.18 -5.09 -4.89
N LEU A 142 13.52 -6.02 -3.98
CA LEU A 142 12.58 -7.01 -3.47
C LEU A 142 11.43 -6.37 -2.68
N ALA A 143 11.75 -5.37 -1.86
CA ALA A 143 10.75 -4.61 -1.12
C ALA A 143 9.79 -3.84 -2.03
N GLN A 144 10.32 -3.23 -3.09
CA GLN A 144 9.51 -2.57 -4.09
C GLN A 144 8.58 -3.58 -4.79
N ALA A 145 9.11 -4.71 -5.23
CA ALA A 145 8.33 -5.77 -5.86
C ALA A 145 7.21 -6.31 -4.95
N GLU A 146 7.47 -6.50 -3.66
CA GLU A 146 6.43 -6.89 -2.69
C GLU A 146 5.33 -5.83 -2.57
N ASN A 147 5.70 -4.55 -2.50
CA ASN A 147 4.72 -3.46 -2.40
C ASN A 147 3.87 -3.34 -3.66
N GLU A 148 4.48 -3.50 -4.83
CA GLU A 148 3.78 -3.54 -6.12
C GLU A 148 2.80 -4.73 -6.15
N SER A 149 3.24 -5.92 -5.80
CA SER A 149 2.38 -7.12 -5.70
C SER A 149 1.22 -6.93 -4.71
N ARG A 150 1.45 -6.32 -3.53
CA ARG A 150 0.36 -6.00 -2.59
C ARG A 150 -0.64 -5.02 -3.19
N SER A 151 -0.14 -3.97 -3.85
CA SER A 151 -0.98 -2.97 -4.53
C SER A 151 -1.83 -3.61 -5.63
N GLU A 152 -1.24 -4.49 -6.44
CA GLU A 152 -1.93 -5.27 -7.46
C GLU A 152 -2.99 -6.17 -6.87
N ASN A 153 -2.68 -6.90 -5.79
CA ASN A 153 -3.64 -7.76 -5.09
C ASN A 153 -4.82 -6.96 -4.51
N ILE A 154 -4.59 -5.77 -3.96
CA ILE A 154 -5.65 -4.87 -3.49
C ILE A 154 -6.53 -4.42 -4.67
N LYS A 155 -5.91 -3.95 -5.77
CA LYS A 155 -6.63 -3.53 -6.98
C LYS A 155 -7.46 -4.69 -7.54
N TRP A 156 -6.88 -5.89 -7.64
CA TRP A 156 -7.55 -7.10 -8.09
C TRP A 156 -8.72 -7.48 -7.18
N GLY A 157 -8.54 -7.43 -5.85
CA GLY A 157 -9.60 -7.70 -4.89
C GLY A 157 -10.76 -6.70 -4.97
N ILE A 158 -10.46 -5.41 -5.20
CA ILE A 158 -11.47 -4.39 -5.47
C ILE A 158 -12.20 -4.69 -6.79
N LYS A 159 -11.45 -4.99 -7.86
CA LYS A 159 -12.01 -5.33 -9.18
C LYS A 159 -12.94 -6.54 -9.08
N LYS A 160 -12.54 -7.59 -8.39
CA LYS A 160 -13.38 -8.78 -8.15
C LYS A 160 -14.66 -8.45 -7.39
N LYS A 161 -14.59 -7.64 -6.33
CA LYS A 161 -15.80 -7.19 -5.61
C LYS A 161 -16.74 -6.38 -6.51
N VAL A 162 -16.19 -5.59 -7.42
CA VAL A 162 -16.98 -4.85 -8.41
C VAL A 162 -17.61 -5.81 -9.43
N GLU A 163 -16.85 -6.75 -9.99
CA GLU A 163 -17.35 -7.80 -10.91
C GLU A 163 -18.47 -8.64 -10.28
N TYR A 164 -18.34 -9.00 -9.01
CA TYR A 164 -19.34 -9.79 -8.27
C TYR A 164 -20.48 -8.95 -7.67
N GLY A 165 -20.50 -7.62 -7.87
CA GLY A 165 -21.56 -6.75 -7.34
C GLY A 165 -21.59 -6.59 -5.81
N THR A 166 -20.55 -7.04 -5.09
CA THR A 166 -20.46 -6.96 -3.61
C THR A 166 -19.68 -5.74 -3.12
N SER A 167 -19.26 -4.87 -4.04
CA SER A 167 -18.46 -3.70 -3.73
C SER A 167 -19.30 -2.58 -3.10
N LYS A 168 -18.97 -2.21 -1.86
CA LYS A 168 -19.52 -1.03 -1.17
C LYS A 168 -19.07 0.31 -1.75
N LEU A 169 -18.29 0.32 -2.83
CA LEU A 169 -17.86 1.55 -3.49
C LEU A 169 -19.07 2.33 -4.06
N ALA A 170 -20.11 1.62 -4.50
CA ALA A 170 -21.33 2.22 -5.04
C ALA A 170 -22.10 2.96 -3.93
N ASP A 171 -21.98 2.48 -2.69
CA ASP A 171 -22.67 2.99 -1.51
C ASP A 171 -21.94 4.16 -0.83
N ARG A 172 -20.79 4.60 -1.36
CA ARG A 172 -20.06 5.74 -0.79
C ARG A 172 -20.92 7.00 -0.78
N LYS A 173 -21.14 7.55 0.42
CA LYS A 173 -21.91 8.78 0.67
C LYS A 173 -21.46 9.93 -0.23
N CYS A 174 -22.42 10.61 -0.84
CA CYS A 174 -22.21 11.91 -1.47
C CYS A 174 -23.29 12.90 -1.01
N TYR A 175 -23.00 14.20 -1.14
CA TYR A 175 -23.94 15.25 -0.78
C TYR A 175 -25.29 15.04 -1.47
N GLY A 176 -26.40 15.26 -0.77
CA GLY A 176 -27.74 14.88 -1.24
C GLY A 176 -28.22 13.51 -0.75
N TYR A 177 -27.30 12.69 -0.22
CA TYR A 177 -27.60 11.36 0.28
C TYR A 177 -27.04 11.14 1.69
N ASP A 178 -27.79 10.40 2.50
CA ASP A 178 -27.33 9.77 3.73
C ASP A 178 -27.17 8.26 3.53
N SER A 179 -26.60 7.58 4.53
CA SER A 179 -26.46 6.13 4.54
C SER A 179 -27.47 5.54 5.52
N ASP A 180 -28.16 4.48 5.13
CA ASP A 180 -28.98 3.68 6.04
C ASP A 180 -28.12 2.77 6.93
N GLU A 181 -28.76 1.97 7.78
CA GLU A 181 -28.11 1.01 8.69
C GLU A 181 -27.28 -0.06 7.95
N ASN A 182 -27.63 -0.34 6.70
CA ASN A 182 -26.94 -1.30 5.83
C ASN A 182 -25.83 -0.63 4.98
N GLY A 183 -25.71 0.69 5.06
CA GLY A 183 -24.78 1.52 4.29
C GLY A 183 -25.31 2.00 2.93
N LYS A 184 -26.51 1.62 2.50
CA LYS A 184 -27.11 2.04 1.23
C LYS A 184 -27.48 3.52 1.23
N LEU A 185 -27.44 4.13 0.05
CA LEU A 185 -27.72 5.56 -0.11
C LEU A 185 -29.22 5.86 -0.07
N ILE A 186 -29.63 6.66 0.91
CA ILE A 186 -30.98 7.20 1.05
C ILE A 186 -30.98 8.71 0.79
N VAL A 187 -32.06 9.25 0.22
CA VAL A 187 -32.13 10.67 -0.14
C VAL A 187 -32.28 11.52 1.12
N ASN A 188 -31.33 12.45 1.32
CA ASN A 188 -31.50 13.52 2.29
C ASN A 188 -32.31 14.64 1.61
N LYS A 189 -33.58 14.81 2.00
CA LYS A 189 -34.50 15.74 1.35
C LYS A 189 -33.98 17.18 1.31
N GLU A 190 -33.41 17.68 2.41
CA GLU A 190 -32.87 19.03 2.49
C GLU A 190 -31.71 19.22 1.50
N GLN A 191 -30.72 18.32 1.53
CA GLN A 191 -29.58 18.40 0.64
C GLN A 191 -29.96 18.13 -0.83
N ALA A 192 -30.95 17.28 -1.08
CA ALA A 192 -31.46 16.98 -2.41
C ALA A 192 -32.08 18.21 -3.08
N THR A 193 -32.83 19.04 -2.33
CA THR A 193 -33.36 20.31 -2.87
C THR A 193 -32.23 21.26 -3.28
N ILE A 194 -31.13 21.27 -2.54
CA ILE A 194 -29.94 22.08 -2.85
C ILE A 194 -29.27 21.55 -4.12
N VAL A 195 -29.15 20.23 -4.28
CA VAL A 195 -28.63 19.60 -5.52
C VAL A 195 -29.51 19.99 -6.71
N GLN A 196 -30.83 19.85 -6.62
CA GLN A 196 -31.77 20.27 -7.67
C GLN A 196 -31.61 21.76 -8.00
N LYS A 197 -31.48 22.62 -7.00
CA LYS A 197 -31.22 24.05 -7.19
C LYS A 197 -29.91 24.30 -7.94
N ILE A 198 -28.83 23.59 -7.61
CA ILE A 198 -27.54 23.72 -8.32
C ILE A 198 -27.69 23.37 -9.81
N PHE A 199 -28.37 22.28 -10.15
CA PHE A 199 -28.63 21.88 -11.54
C PHE A 199 -29.47 22.93 -12.28
N ASN A 200 -30.56 23.40 -11.66
CA ASN A 200 -31.45 24.40 -12.23
C ASN A 200 -30.75 25.76 -12.46
N LEU A 201 -29.96 26.23 -11.49
CA LEU A 201 -29.19 27.48 -11.63
C LEU A 201 -28.17 27.39 -12.78
N TYR A 202 -27.54 26.22 -12.95
CA TYR A 202 -26.59 25.98 -14.03
C TYR A 202 -27.28 26.03 -15.41
N LEU A 203 -28.41 25.33 -15.56
CA LEU A 203 -29.22 25.34 -16.77
C LEU A 203 -29.78 26.73 -17.07
N GLY A 204 -30.23 27.46 -16.04
CA GLY A 204 -30.73 28.83 -16.15
C GLY A 204 -29.72 29.85 -16.68
N GLY A 205 -28.43 29.50 -16.66
CA GLY A 205 -27.38 30.34 -17.25
C GLY A 205 -26.25 30.71 -16.32
N LYS A 206 -26.37 30.46 -15.01
CA LYS A 206 -25.31 30.85 -14.06
C LYS A 206 -24.04 30.03 -14.33
N SER A 207 -22.89 30.70 -14.20
CA SER A 207 -21.58 30.05 -14.16
C SER A 207 -21.39 29.36 -12.81
N VAL A 208 -20.43 28.43 -12.70
CA VAL A 208 -20.11 27.78 -11.41
C VAL A 208 -19.81 28.82 -10.32
N THR A 209 -19.07 29.88 -10.66
CA THR A 209 -18.81 30.99 -9.73
C THR A 209 -20.07 31.75 -9.34
N GLY A 210 -21.01 31.94 -10.26
CA GLY A 210 -22.32 32.53 -9.97
C GLY A 210 -23.16 31.65 -9.04
N ILE A 211 -23.10 30.33 -9.21
CA ILE A 211 -23.77 29.37 -8.32
C ILE A 211 -23.16 29.43 -6.91
N LEU A 212 -21.83 29.49 -6.78
CA LEU A 212 -21.16 29.62 -5.48
C LEU A 212 -21.65 30.85 -4.71
N LYS A 213 -21.72 32.02 -5.38
CA LYS A 213 -22.22 33.25 -4.77
C LYS A 213 -23.69 33.14 -4.35
N GLU A 214 -24.51 32.47 -5.17
CA GLU A 214 -25.91 32.25 -4.83
C GLU A 214 -26.06 31.39 -3.58
N LEU A 215 -25.30 30.29 -3.49
CA LEU A 215 -25.32 29.40 -2.32
C LEU A 215 -24.86 30.14 -1.06
N GLU A 216 -23.83 30.98 -1.18
CA GLU A 216 -23.31 31.84 -0.10
C GLU A 216 -24.36 32.86 0.36
N ASN A 217 -25.02 33.56 -0.57
CA ASN A 217 -26.10 34.51 -0.27
C ASN A 217 -27.32 33.86 0.42
N LEU A 218 -27.60 32.60 0.08
CA LEU A 218 -28.68 31.82 0.70
C LEU A 218 -28.27 31.18 2.04
N GLY A 219 -27.03 31.38 2.50
CA GLY A 219 -26.52 30.81 3.76
C GLY A 219 -26.36 29.28 3.71
N ILE A 220 -26.23 28.68 2.52
CA ILE A 220 -26.16 27.22 2.36
C ILE A 220 -24.73 26.74 2.61
N LYS A 221 -24.55 26.03 3.74
CA LYS A 221 -23.27 25.43 4.10
C LYS A 221 -22.85 24.32 3.14
N SER A 222 -21.55 24.19 2.95
CA SER A 222 -20.93 23.16 2.12
C SER A 222 -21.04 21.76 2.74
N PRO A 223 -20.76 20.68 1.99
CA PRO A 223 -20.84 19.32 2.51
C PRO A 223 -19.95 19.06 3.74
N THR A 224 -18.92 19.88 3.96
CA THR A 224 -18.01 19.81 5.11
C THR A 224 -18.34 20.84 6.20
N GLY A 225 -19.51 21.50 6.11
CA GLY A 225 -19.97 22.47 7.10
C GLY A 225 -19.42 23.89 6.96
N LYS A 226 -18.58 24.17 5.95
CA LYS A 226 -18.04 25.52 5.70
C LYS A 226 -19.06 26.43 5.03
N ASP A 227 -19.04 27.72 5.33
CA ASP A 227 -19.97 28.71 4.75
C ASP A 227 -19.76 28.90 3.24
N LYS A 228 -18.51 28.74 2.77
CA LYS A 228 -18.17 28.82 1.35
C LYS A 228 -17.90 27.47 0.73
N TRP A 229 -18.58 27.20 -0.37
CA TRP A 229 -18.36 26.00 -1.17
C TRP A 229 -17.07 26.08 -2.00
N ASN A 230 -16.37 24.96 -2.14
CA ASN A 230 -15.27 24.84 -3.09
C ASN A 230 -15.85 24.70 -4.51
N LYS A 231 -15.29 25.46 -5.47
CA LYS A 231 -15.62 25.36 -6.90
C LYS A 231 -15.60 23.93 -7.42
N ARG A 232 -14.58 23.15 -7.06
CA ARG A 232 -14.44 21.74 -7.46
C ARG A 232 -15.61 20.90 -6.97
N THR A 233 -16.15 21.18 -5.78
CA THR A 233 -17.30 20.46 -5.23
C THR A 233 -18.54 20.67 -6.10
N VAL A 234 -18.82 21.90 -6.53
CA VAL A 234 -19.95 22.19 -7.43
C VAL A 234 -19.72 21.60 -8.82
N GLU A 235 -18.50 21.70 -9.35
CA GLU A 235 -18.15 21.08 -10.64
C GLU A 235 -18.34 19.57 -10.64
N LEU A 236 -17.93 18.89 -9.56
CA LEU A 236 -18.13 17.45 -9.36
C LEU A 236 -19.61 17.13 -9.15
N THR A 237 -20.36 17.96 -8.43
CA THR A 237 -21.81 17.75 -8.26
C THR A 237 -22.51 17.71 -9.62
N LEU A 238 -22.15 18.61 -10.53
CA LEU A 238 -22.70 18.65 -11.88
C LEU A 238 -22.25 17.49 -12.79
N THR A 239 -21.31 16.62 -12.40
CA THR A 239 -20.89 15.45 -13.21
C THR A 239 -21.18 14.11 -12.56
N LYS A 240 -21.52 14.06 -11.27
CA LYS A 240 -21.74 12.80 -10.56
C LYS A 240 -23.02 12.13 -11.05
N ARG A 241 -22.88 10.97 -11.68
CA ARG A 241 -24.01 10.13 -12.12
C ARG A 241 -24.85 9.55 -10.98
N LYS A 242 -24.34 9.56 -9.74
CA LYS A 242 -25.12 9.14 -8.56
C LYS A 242 -26.44 9.90 -8.43
N TYR A 243 -26.52 11.15 -8.89
CA TYR A 243 -27.75 11.94 -8.84
C TYR A 243 -28.86 11.46 -9.77
N ILE A 244 -28.53 10.64 -10.79
CA ILE A 244 -29.50 9.96 -11.66
C ILE A 244 -29.67 8.48 -11.29
N GLY A 245 -29.17 8.06 -10.12
CA GLY A 245 -29.26 6.68 -9.64
C GLY A 245 -28.20 5.73 -10.20
N GLU A 246 -27.17 6.25 -10.88
CA GLU A 246 -26.10 5.44 -11.45
C GLU A 246 -24.80 5.55 -10.63
N ALA A 247 -24.15 4.41 -10.36
CA ALA A 247 -22.85 4.39 -9.67
C ALA A 247 -21.72 3.95 -10.62
N GLU A 248 -20.70 4.81 -10.75
CA GLU A 248 -19.45 4.51 -11.46
C GLU A 248 -18.43 3.93 -10.47
N LEU A 249 -17.99 2.69 -10.69
CA LEU A 249 -17.20 1.95 -9.71
C LEU A 249 -15.69 1.88 -10.01
N LEU A 250 -15.29 1.84 -11.28
CA LEU A 250 -13.88 1.72 -11.63
C LEU A 250 -13.56 2.41 -12.95
N LYS A 251 -12.37 3.02 -12.99
CA LYS A 251 -11.70 3.50 -14.20
C LYS A 251 -10.31 2.88 -14.18
N SER A 252 -10.03 1.97 -15.12
CA SER A 252 -8.68 1.41 -15.32
C SER A 252 -7.98 2.17 -16.43
N ASP A 253 -6.73 2.57 -16.20
CA ASP A 253 -6.07 3.65 -16.94
C ASP A 253 -5.65 3.33 -18.39
N GLU A 254 -5.76 2.09 -18.88
CA GLU A 254 -5.31 1.76 -20.24
C GLU A 254 -6.29 0.91 -21.07
N ASN A 255 -7.23 0.19 -20.44
CA ASN A 255 -8.30 -0.56 -21.12
C ASN A 255 -9.58 -0.46 -20.30
N SER A 256 -10.26 0.67 -20.45
CA SER A 256 -11.28 1.16 -19.51
C SER A 256 -12.51 0.25 -19.41
N THR A 257 -12.48 -0.79 -18.57
CA THR A 257 -13.71 -1.48 -18.17
C THR A 257 -14.45 -0.62 -17.17
N TYR A 258 -15.48 0.09 -17.64
CA TYR A 258 -16.39 0.85 -16.80
C TYR A 258 -17.50 -0.07 -16.28
N TYR A 259 -17.54 -0.27 -14.96
CA TYR A 259 -18.71 -0.87 -14.33
C TYR A 259 -19.65 0.25 -13.91
N LEU A 260 -20.78 0.33 -14.61
CA LEU A 260 -21.91 1.19 -14.31
C LEU A 260 -23.00 0.32 -13.67
N ILE A 261 -23.37 0.65 -12.44
CA ILE A 261 -24.57 0.07 -11.81
C ILE A 261 -25.71 1.04 -12.04
N SER A 262 -26.71 0.61 -12.81
CA SER A 262 -27.99 1.31 -12.96
C SER A 262 -28.88 1.04 -11.76
N ASP A 263 -29.71 2.01 -11.39
CA ASP A 263 -30.68 1.91 -10.28
C ASP A 263 -30.03 1.54 -8.92
N ASN A 264 -28.83 2.06 -8.69
CA ASN A 264 -28.06 1.82 -7.46
C ASN A 264 -28.68 2.55 -6.25
N ASN A 265 -29.19 3.75 -6.48
CA ASN A 265 -29.74 4.61 -5.44
C ASN A 265 -30.88 5.47 -6.00
N PRO A 266 -31.77 6.00 -5.16
CA PRO A 266 -32.87 6.84 -5.65
C PRO A 266 -32.33 8.08 -6.37
N ALA A 267 -32.91 8.41 -7.52
CA ALA A 267 -32.49 9.58 -8.30
C ALA A 267 -32.97 10.88 -7.65
N ILE A 268 -32.09 11.88 -7.58
CA ILE A 268 -32.43 13.26 -7.16
C ILE A 268 -32.76 14.13 -8.37
N ILE A 269 -32.16 13.81 -9.53
CA ILE A 269 -32.26 14.53 -10.79
C ILE A 269 -32.71 13.55 -11.87
N SER A 270 -33.56 14.00 -12.80
CA SER A 270 -33.91 13.17 -13.96
C SER A 270 -32.73 13.03 -14.93
N LYS A 271 -32.68 11.91 -15.65
CA LYS A 271 -31.63 11.66 -16.64
C LYS A 271 -31.54 12.78 -17.70
N GLU A 272 -32.70 13.28 -18.14
CA GLU A 272 -32.82 14.38 -19.09
C GLU A 272 -32.15 15.67 -18.60
N VAL A 273 -32.39 16.07 -17.34
CA VAL A 273 -31.79 17.27 -16.74
C VAL A 273 -30.27 17.11 -16.63
N PHE A 274 -29.81 15.92 -16.25
CA PHE A 274 -28.38 15.62 -16.14
C PHE A 274 -27.68 15.68 -17.50
N GLU A 275 -28.27 15.08 -18.53
CA GLU A 275 -27.74 15.10 -19.91
C GLU A 275 -27.71 16.53 -20.49
N ALA A 276 -28.76 17.32 -20.23
CA ALA A 276 -28.79 18.74 -20.62
C ALA A 276 -27.65 19.53 -19.96
N VAL A 277 -27.35 19.26 -18.68
CA VAL A 277 -26.20 19.86 -17.99
C VAL A 277 -24.88 19.43 -18.61
N GLN A 278 -24.68 18.14 -18.93
CA GLN A 278 -23.45 17.67 -19.58
C GLN A 278 -23.25 18.34 -20.93
N LYS A 279 -24.28 18.38 -21.78
CA LYS A 279 -24.25 19.07 -23.08
C LYS A 279 -23.86 20.54 -22.92
N ARG A 280 -24.44 21.23 -21.93
CA ARG A 280 -24.14 22.63 -21.65
C ARG A 280 -22.74 22.83 -21.05
N LYS A 281 -22.19 21.87 -20.30
CA LYS A 281 -20.78 21.88 -19.86
C LYS A 281 -19.83 21.77 -21.04
N THR A 282 -20.08 20.86 -21.99
CA THR A 282 -19.27 20.73 -23.21
C THR A 282 -19.31 22.00 -24.04
N GLN A 283 -20.49 22.59 -24.25
CA GLN A 283 -20.64 23.87 -24.96
C GLN A 283 -19.92 25.06 -24.30
N ARG A 284 -19.84 25.07 -22.96
CA ARG A 284 -19.17 26.12 -22.20
C ARG A 284 -17.67 25.85 -22.00
N SER A 285 -17.22 24.63 -22.30
CA SER A 285 -15.82 24.27 -22.24
C SER A 285 -15.07 25.04 -23.32
N ASN A 286 -14.00 25.70 -22.93
CA ASN A 286 -13.03 26.24 -23.87
C ASN A 286 -11.94 25.23 -24.21
N VAL A 287 -12.07 23.97 -23.77
CA VAL A 287 -11.15 22.88 -24.09
C VAL A 287 -11.77 22.02 -25.17
N THR A 288 -11.12 21.95 -26.32
CA THR A 288 -11.44 21.06 -27.45
C THR A 288 -10.38 19.98 -27.54
N VAL A 289 -10.76 18.80 -28.01
CA VAL A 289 -9.84 17.68 -28.24
C VAL A 289 -9.73 17.50 -29.75
N ASP A 290 -8.52 17.41 -30.28
CA ASP A 290 -8.31 17.09 -31.70
C ASP A 290 -8.43 15.58 -31.98
N GLU A 291 -8.31 15.19 -33.25
CA GLU A 291 -8.41 13.79 -33.69
C GLU A 291 -7.30 12.90 -33.10
N GLU A 292 -6.20 13.49 -32.63
CA GLU A 292 -5.07 12.82 -31.99
C GLU A 292 -5.22 12.74 -30.45
N GLY A 293 -6.30 13.29 -29.88
CA GLY A 293 -6.55 13.26 -28.44
C GLY A 293 -5.90 14.41 -27.64
N THR A 294 -5.24 15.35 -28.32
CA THR A 294 -4.57 16.50 -27.72
C THR A 294 -5.56 17.60 -27.39
N LYS A 295 -5.45 18.15 -26.16
CA LYS A 295 -6.36 19.16 -25.62
C LYS A 295 -5.90 20.57 -25.96
N HIS A 296 -6.70 21.28 -26.76
CA HIS A 296 -6.47 22.69 -27.12
C HIS A 296 -7.41 23.61 -26.36
N ARG A 297 -6.97 24.84 -26.06
CA ARG A 297 -7.81 25.88 -25.44
C ARG A 297 -8.26 26.88 -26.49
N SER A 298 -9.55 26.87 -26.80
CA SER A 298 -10.20 27.86 -27.66
C SER A 298 -10.20 29.25 -27.03
N ALA A 299 -10.06 30.28 -27.88
CA ALA A 299 -10.09 31.68 -27.48
C ALA A 299 -11.48 32.16 -27.00
N ASN A 300 -12.54 31.44 -27.37
CA ASN A 300 -13.90 31.77 -27.00
C ASN A 300 -14.20 31.32 -25.56
N LYS A 301 -14.24 32.30 -24.65
CA LYS A 301 -14.62 32.09 -23.24
C LYS A 301 -16.11 32.33 -23.05
N TYR A 302 -16.78 31.36 -22.42
CA TYR A 302 -18.15 31.56 -21.97
C TYR A 302 -18.25 32.71 -20.96
N SER A 303 -19.15 33.67 -21.20
CA SER A 303 -19.46 34.76 -20.27
C SER A 303 -20.92 34.67 -19.82
N SER A 304 -21.14 34.60 -18.51
CA SER A 304 -22.49 34.60 -17.93
C SER A 304 -23.15 35.98 -17.90
N LYS A 305 -22.45 37.05 -18.33
CA LYS A 305 -22.94 38.44 -18.33
C LYS A 305 -23.60 38.89 -19.65
N LYS A 306 -23.58 38.08 -20.70
CA LYS A 306 -24.14 38.41 -22.03
C LYS A 306 -25.60 37.94 -22.20
N LYS A 307 -26.44 38.06 -21.17
CA LYS A 307 -27.87 37.74 -21.25
C LYS A 307 -28.68 39.01 -21.06
#